data_AF-A0A100WTZ9-F1
#
_entry.id   AF-A0A100WTZ9-F1
#
_cell.length_a   1.000
_cell.length_b   1.000
_cell.length_c   1.000
_cell.angle_alpha   90.00
_cell.angle_beta   90.00
_cell.angle_gamma   90.00
#
_symmetry.space_group_name_H-M   'P 1'
#
loop_
_entity.id
_entity.type
_entity.pdbx_description
1 polymer ?
#
loop_
_entity_poly.entity_id
_entity_poly.type
_entity_poly.pdbx_seq_one_letter_code
_entity_poly.pdbx_strand_id
1 'polypeptide(L)'
;MGRRRQYCRQSCRQRAYEQRAMVKGTSLAPDSVVLSADEAAQLSDRVFQVRCAAEDVATAVDEGAGADELRQLCDVLLQAAKAADGWR
;
A
#
# COMPACT_ATOMS: atom_id res chain seq x y z
N MET A 1 41.29 -15.13 18.98
CA MET A 1 39.85 -15.28 18.70
C MET A 1 39.59 -14.81 17.27
N GLY A 2 39.26 -15.71 16.34
CA GLY A 2 39.11 -15.39 14.91
C GLY A 2 37.69 -15.01 14.51
N ARG A 3 37.53 -14.40 13.32
CA ARG A 3 36.22 -14.06 12.77
C ARG A 3 35.42 -15.34 12.49
N ARG A 4 34.19 -15.41 12.99
CA ARG A 4 33.30 -16.56 12.77
C ARG A 4 32.98 -16.73 11.28
N ARG A 5 32.80 -17.99 10.85
CA ARG A 5 32.40 -18.33 9.48
C ARG A 5 31.03 -17.71 9.18
N GLN A 6 30.94 -16.94 8.10
CA GLN A 6 29.71 -16.26 7.68
C GLN A 6 28.62 -17.23 7.18
N TYR A 7 29.00 -18.43 6.74
CA TYR A 7 28.07 -19.43 6.19
C TYR A 7 28.33 -20.81 6.78
N CYS A 8 27.25 -21.53 7.04
CA CYS A 8 27.27 -22.90 7.56
C CYS A 8 27.97 -23.89 6.62
N ARG A 9 27.65 -23.83 5.32
CA ARG A 9 28.09 -24.76 4.27
C ARG A 9 28.11 -24.07 2.91
N GLN A 10 28.68 -24.72 1.90
CA GLN A 10 28.76 -24.23 0.51
C GLN A 10 27.36 -24.03 -0.10
N SER A 11 26.40 -24.93 0.17
CA SER A 11 25.00 -24.75 -0.24
C SER A 11 24.35 -23.50 0.37
N CYS A 12 24.65 -23.19 1.65
CA CYS A 12 24.18 -21.96 2.30
C CYS A 12 24.71 -20.70 1.58
N ARG A 13 25.98 -20.73 1.15
CA ARG A 13 26.61 -19.65 0.38
C ARG A 13 25.99 -19.53 -1.02
N GLN A 14 25.71 -20.65 -1.67
CA GLN A 14 25.12 -20.70 -3.01
C GLN A 14 23.70 -20.10 -3.01
N ARG A 15 22.85 -20.50 -2.06
CA ARG A 15 21.52 -19.90 -1.89
C ARG A 15 21.58 -18.39 -1.63
N ALA A 16 22.53 -17.94 -0.81
CA ALA A 16 22.73 -16.51 -0.56
C ALA A 16 23.25 -15.75 -1.80
N TYR A 17 23.98 -16.41 -2.68
CA TYR A 17 24.38 -15.85 -3.98
C TYR A 17 23.17 -15.76 -4.93
N GLU A 18 22.40 -16.83 -5.08
CA GLU A 18 21.20 -16.89 -5.92
C GLU A 18 20.16 -15.86 -5.50
N GLN A 19 19.91 -15.71 -4.20
CA GLN A 19 19.01 -14.67 -3.66
C GLN A 19 19.50 -13.27 -4.05
N ARG A 20 20.79 -12.97 -3.89
CA ARG A 20 21.34 -11.67 -4.31
C ARG A 20 21.33 -11.51 -5.82
N ALA A 21 21.58 -12.56 -6.58
CA ALA A 21 21.58 -12.56 -8.04
C ALA A 21 20.17 -12.36 -8.61
N MET A 22 19.14 -12.94 -7.99
CA MET A 22 17.73 -12.71 -8.36
C MET A 22 17.30 -11.25 -8.18
N VAL A 23 17.90 -10.54 -7.22
CA VAL A 23 17.65 -9.11 -6.96
C VAL A 23 18.70 -8.21 -7.65
N LYS A 24 19.68 -8.81 -8.35
CA LYS A 24 20.76 -8.07 -9.03
C LYS A 24 20.26 -7.61 -10.39
N GLY A 25 19.93 -6.33 -10.51
CA GLY A 25 19.47 -5.74 -11.77
C GLY A 25 18.12 -5.01 -11.66
N THR A 26 17.43 -5.10 -10.53
CA THR A 26 16.34 -4.17 -10.20
C THR A 26 16.97 -2.84 -9.77
N SER A 27 17.39 -2.03 -10.73
CA SER A 27 17.69 -0.62 -10.48
C SER A 27 16.35 0.11 -10.25
N LEU A 28 15.81 -0.02 -9.04
CA LEU A 28 14.72 0.84 -8.59
C LEU A 28 15.26 2.28 -8.53
N ALA A 29 14.46 3.23 -8.99
CA ALA A 29 14.80 4.63 -8.79
C ALA A 29 14.84 4.93 -7.28
N PRO A 30 15.66 5.90 -6.82
CA PRO A 30 15.78 6.20 -5.39
C PRO A 30 14.46 6.54 -4.67
N ASP A 31 13.45 6.97 -5.43
CA ASP A 31 12.10 7.33 -5.00
C ASP A 31 11.05 6.24 -5.27
N SER A 32 11.48 5.05 -5.70
CA SER A 32 10.55 3.93 -5.94
C SER A 32 9.98 3.39 -4.64
N VAL A 33 8.67 3.15 -4.65
CA VAL A 33 7.97 2.38 -3.62
C VAL A 33 7.84 0.94 -4.10
N VAL A 34 8.23 -0.03 -3.27
CA VAL A 34 8.03 -1.46 -3.53
C VAL A 34 6.91 -1.96 -2.64
N LEU A 35 5.83 -2.43 -3.26
CA LEU A 35 4.71 -3.09 -2.61
C LEU A 35 4.67 -4.55 -3.03
N SER A 36 4.26 -5.43 -2.12
CA SER A 36 3.77 -6.75 -2.50
C SER A 36 2.49 -6.63 -3.33
N ALA A 37 2.13 -7.69 -4.05
CA ALA A 37 0.89 -7.72 -4.82
C ALA A 37 -0.36 -7.51 -3.92
N ASP A 38 -0.31 -8.04 -2.70
CA ASP A 38 -1.39 -7.90 -1.70
C ASP A 38 -1.48 -6.46 -1.18
N GLU A 39 -0.36 -5.82 -0.85
CA GLU A 39 -0.33 -4.40 -0.44
C GLU A 39 -0.82 -3.47 -1.57
N ALA A 40 -0.45 -3.77 -2.82
CA ALA A 40 -0.93 -3.01 -3.98
C ALA A 40 -2.44 -3.16 -4.20
N ALA A 41 -2.98 -4.37 -4.06
CA ALA A 41 -4.42 -4.62 -4.13
C ALA A 41 -5.18 -3.89 -3.01
N GLN A 42 -4.70 -4.00 -1.76
CA GLN A 42 -5.31 -3.31 -0.62
C GLN A 42 -5.24 -1.78 -0.74
N LEU A 43 -4.17 -1.23 -1.32
CA LEU A 43 -4.10 0.20 -1.62
C LEU A 43 -5.14 0.59 -2.67
N SER A 44 -5.26 -0.18 -3.75
CA SER A 44 -6.26 0.05 -4.79
C SER A 44 -7.69 0.02 -4.24
N ASP A 45 -8.01 -0.97 -3.39
CA ASP A 45 -9.34 -1.11 -2.78
C ASP A 45 -9.67 0.08 -1.87
N ARG A 46 -8.71 0.56 -1.08
CA ARG A 46 -8.90 1.73 -0.21
C ARG A 46 -9.10 3.01 -1.02
N VAL A 47 -8.34 3.20 -2.09
CA VAL A 47 -8.53 4.35 -3.01
C VAL A 47 -9.90 4.28 -3.69
N PHE A 48 -10.34 3.09 -4.08
CA PHE A 48 -11.68 2.87 -4.63
C PHE A 48 -12.78 3.27 -3.64
N GLN A 49 -12.65 2.87 -2.38
CA GLN A 49 -13.61 3.25 -1.32
C GLN A 49 -13.70 4.77 -1.13
N VAL A 50 -12.56 5.48 -1.16
CA VAL A 50 -12.55 6.96 -1.09
C VAL A 50 -13.32 7.56 -2.26
N ARG A 51 -13.10 7.05 -3.48
CA ARG A 51 -13.81 7.55 -4.66
C ARG A 51 -15.32 7.35 -4.52
N CYS A 52 -15.77 6.14 -4.15
CA CYS A 52 -17.18 5.87 -3.98
C CYS A 52 -17.82 6.75 -2.90
N ALA A 53 -17.17 6.92 -1.74
CA ALA A 53 -17.68 7.81 -0.71
C ALA A 53 -17.79 9.28 -1.19
N ALA A 54 -16.89 9.73 -2.08
CA ALA A 54 -17.00 11.05 -2.68
C ALA A 54 -18.11 11.14 -3.74
N GLU A 55 -18.32 10.08 -4.53
CA GLU A 55 -19.43 9.96 -5.49
C GLU A 55 -20.79 9.97 -4.77
N ASP A 56 -20.89 9.32 -3.60
CA ASP A 56 -22.09 9.34 -2.76
C ASP A 56 -22.41 10.76 -2.27
N VAL A 57 -21.39 11.52 -1.83
CA VAL A 57 -21.56 12.93 -1.46
C VAL A 57 -22.03 13.76 -2.65
N ALA A 58 -21.44 13.57 -3.83
CA ALA A 58 -21.85 14.29 -5.04
C ALA A 58 -23.30 14.00 -5.42
N THR A 59 -23.69 12.72 -5.38
CA THR A 59 -25.07 12.28 -5.64
C THR A 59 -26.04 12.91 -4.65
N ALA A 60 -25.71 12.88 -3.35
CA ALA A 60 -26.55 13.47 -2.31
C ALA A 60 -26.71 14.99 -2.49
N VAL A 61 -25.67 15.69 -2.94
CA VAL A 61 -25.75 17.12 -3.28
C VAL A 61 -26.69 17.35 -4.47
N ASP A 62 -26.56 16.56 -5.53
CA ASP A 62 -27.40 16.65 -6.73
C ASP A 62 -28.87 16.34 -6.43
N GLU A 63 -29.14 15.45 -5.47
CA GLU A 63 -30.49 15.11 -5.00
C GLU A 63 -31.05 16.08 -3.96
N GLY A 64 -30.26 17.07 -3.53
CA GLY A 64 -30.68 18.08 -2.54
C GLY A 64 -30.80 17.54 -1.12
N ALA A 65 -29.95 16.57 -0.75
CA ALA A 65 -29.90 15.98 0.57
C ALA A 65 -29.73 17.03 1.69
N GLY A 66 -30.27 16.71 2.86
CA GLY A 66 -30.22 17.59 4.02
C GLY A 66 -28.80 17.70 4.60
N ALA A 67 -28.57 18.77 5.36
CA ALA A 67 -27.26 19.05 5.96
C ALA A 67 -26.76 17.93 6.90
N ASP A 68 -27.65 17.21 7.57
CA ASP A 68 -27.27 16.12 8.47
C ASP A 68 -26.81 14.87 7.70
N GLU A 69 -27.47 14.55 6.59
CA GLU A 69 -27.07 13.45 5.70
C GLU A 69 -25.74 13.76 5.02
N LEU A 70 -25.57 14.98 4.49
CA LEU A 70 -24.30 15.42 3.93
C LEU A 70 -23.16 15.36 4.95
N ARG A 71 -23.43 15.68 6.23
CA ARG A 71 -22.43 15.55 7.29
C ARG A 71 -22.02 14.10 7.51
N GLN A 72 -22.98 13.18 7.54
CA GLN A 72 -22.72 11.75 7.69
C GLN A 72 -21.88 11.20 6.51
N LEU A 73 -22.23 11.57 5.28
CA LEU A 73 -21.48 11.16 4.09
C LEU A 73 -20.06 11.74 4.08
N CYS A 74 -19.89 13.00 4.48
CA CYS A 74 -18.57 13.61 4.68
C CYS A 74 -17.75 12.86 5.75
N ASP A 75 -18.38 12.44 6.86
CA ASP A 75 -17.69 11.67 7.90
C ASP A 75 -17.22 10.31 7.34
N VAL A 76 -18.06 9.60 6.58
CA VAL A 76 -17.70 8.34 5.91
C VAL A 76 -16.54 8.55 4.94
N LEU A 77 -16.59 9.58 4.10
CA LEU A 77 -15.51 9.93 3.18
C LEU A 77 -14.19 10.20 3.91
N LEU A 78 -14.23 10.94 5.02
CA LEU A 78 -13.05 11.21 5.82
C LEU A 78 -12.49 9.95 6.50
N GLN A 79 -13.35 9.00 6.91
CA GLN A 79 -12.88 7.71 7.42
C GLN A 79 -12.20 6.88 6.33
N ALA A 80 -12.79 6.82 5.14
CA ALA A 80 -12.19 6.13 4.00
C ALA A 80 -10.83 6.73 3.62
N ALA A 81 -10.72 8.07 3.62
CA ALA A 81 -9.47 8.78 3.33
C ALA A 81 -8.38 8.45 4.37
N LYS A 82 -8.71 8.47 5.66
CA LYS A 82 -7.77 8.09 6.74
C LYS A 82 -7.32 6.64 6.62
N ALA A 83 -8.23 5.74 6.26
CA ALA A 83 -7.89 4.33 6.04
C ALA A 83 -6.93 4.17 4.84
N ALA A 84 -7.14 4.95 3.78
CA ALA A 84 -6.25 4.99 2.62
C ALA A 84 -4.87 5.55 2.99
N ASP A 85 -4.76 6.63 3.78
CA ASP A 85 -3.51 7.30 4.15
C ASP A 85 -2.51 6.41 4.91
N GLY A 86 -2.99 5.43 5.68
CA GLY A 86 -2.16 4.54 6.51
C GLY A 86 -1.33 3.50 5.73
N TRP A 87 -1.08 3.69 4.44
CA TRP A 87 -0.28 2.77 3.61
C TRP A 87 1.24 3.00 3.72
N ARG A 88 1.67 4.03 4.46
CA ARG A 88 3.08 4.41 4.65
C ARG A 88 3.65 3.91 5.97
#